data_AF-A0A844LKE5-F1
#
_entry.id   AF-A0A844LKE5-F1
#
_cell.length_a   1.000
_cell.length_b   1.000
_cell.length_c   1.000
_cell.angle_alpha   90.00
_cell.angle_beta   90.00
_cell.angle_gamma   90.00
#
_symmetry.space_group_name_H-M   'P 1'
#
loop_
_entity.id
_entity.type
_entity.pdbx_description
1 polymer ?
#
loop_
_entity_poly.entity_id
_entity_poly.type
_entity_poly.pdbx_seq_one_letter_code
_entity_poly.pdbx_strand_id
1 'polypeptide(L)' 'MYTLENYLSTSAEDAKTSLKGLLASNPEQALTMANSILEATKNSEGRKTLRKTASSIARQATKTISNHGGQNARS' A
#
# COMPACT_ATOMS: atom_id res chain seq x y z
N MET A 1 -2.59 11.50 11.00
CA MET A 1 -1.68 11.02 9.94
C MET A 1 -1.24 9.61 10.30
N TYR A 2 -1.50 8.59 9.48
CA TYR A 2 -0.99 7.24 9.71
C TYR A 2 0.48 7.17 9.25
N THR A 3 1.41 6.95 10.19
CA THR A 3 2.85 6.80 9.91
C THR A 3 3.23 5.35 9.66
N LEU A 4 4.37 5.11 9.01
CA LEU A 4 4.92 3.76 8.77
C LEU A 4 5.04 2.96 10.08
N GLU A 5 5.46 3.61 11.16
CA GLU A 5 5.58 2.99 12.49
C GLU A 5 4.23 2.48 13.00
N ASN A 6 3.14 3.21 12.73
CA ASN A 6 1.80 2.79 13.11
C ASN A 6 1.40 1.50 12.38
N TYR A 7 1.76 1.38 11.10
CA TYR A 7 1.54 0.17 10.29
C TYR A 7 2.38 -1.04 10.71
N LEU A 8 3.56 -0.80 11.30
CA LEU A 8 4.46 -1.85 11.76
C LEU A 8 4.15 -2.32 13.18
N SER A 9 3.51 -1.48 13.99
CA SER A 9 3.08 -1.77 15.36
C SER A 9 1.65 -2.33 15.44
N THR A 10 0.83 -2.12 14.41
CA THR A 10 -0.54 -2.62 14.34
C THR A 10 -0.66 -4.00 13.67
N SER A 11 -1.79 -4.68 13.89
CA SER A 11 -2.13 -5.95 13.27
C SER A 11 -2.20 -5.84 11.75
N ALA A 12 -1.82 -6.90 11.03
CA ALA A 12 -1.81 -6.91 9.56
C ALA A 12 -3.19 -6.62 8.93
N GLU A 13 -4.28 -6.94 9.63
CA GLU A 13 -5.65 -6.65 9.20
C GLU A 13 -6.01 -5.16 9.31
N ASP A 14 -5.54 -4.50 10.36
CA ASP A 14 -5.77 -3.08 10.58
C ASP A 14 -4.95 -2.24 9.58
N ALA A 15 -3.70 -2.65 9.36
CA ALA A 15 -2.84 -2.14 8.30
C ALA A 15 -3.48 -2.29 6.92
N LYS A 16 -4.12 -3.44 6.65
CA LYS A 16 -4.85 -3.69 5.39
C LYS A 16 -6.02 -2.71 5.22
N THR A 17 -6.83 -2.52 6.25
CA THR A 17 -8.00 -1.63 6.21
C THR A 17 -7.57 -0.19 5.96
N SER A 18 -6.56 0.28 6.68
CA SER A 18 -6.03 1.64 6.52
C SER A 18 -5.39 1.87 5.15
N LEU A 19 -4.60 0.91 4.64
CA LEU A 19 -4.01 0.98 3.30
C LEU A 19 -5.07 0.93 2.19
N LYS A 20 -6.17 0.19 2.37
CA LYS A 20 -7.28 0.17 1.43
C LYS A 20 -8.02 1.52 1.41
N GLY A 21 -8.26 2.12 2.57
CA GLY A 21 -8.82 3.47 2.65
C GLY A 21 -7.92 4.48 1.94
N LEU A 22 -6.60 4.38 2.17
CA LEU A 22 -5.63 5.25 1.51
C LEU A 22 -5.58 5.00 0.00
N LEU A 23 -5.66 3.76 -0.47
CA LEU A 23 -5.70 3.40 -1.89
C LEU A 23 -6.91 4.03 -2.61
N ALA A 24 -8.06 4.08 -1.95
CA ALA A 24 -9.28 4.65 -2.52
C ALA A 24 -9.21 6.18 -2.63
N SER A 25 -8.65 6.85 -1.63
CA SER A 25 -8.57 8.32 -1.60
C SER A 25 -7.34 8.89 -2.30
N ASN A 26 -6.17 8.25 -2.13
CA ASN A 26 -4.87 8.72 -2.61
C ASN A 26 -3.98 7.51 -3.00
N PRO A 27 -4.16 6.95 -4.20
CA PRO A 27 -3.44 5.74 -4.62
C PRO A 27 -1.92 5.93 -4.67
N GLU A 28 -1.42 7.12 -5.00
CA GLU A 28 0.02 7.43 -4.99
C GLU A 28 0.62 7.32 -3.58
N GLN A 29 -0.05 7.90 -2.59
CA GLN A 29 0.40 7.81 -1.20
C GLN A 29 0.29 6.38 -0.66
N ALA A 30 -0.74 5.63 -1.07
CA ALA A 30 -0.88 4.22 -0.74
C ALA A 30 0.26 3.36 -1.33
N LEU A 31 0.69 3.66 -2.56
CA LEU A 31 1.83 2.99 -3.19
C LEU A 31 3.13 3.25 -2.42
N THR A 32 3.41 4.52 -2.09
CA THR A 32 4.61 4.90 -1.31
C THR A 32 4.61 4.18 0.04
N MET A 33 3.50 4.23 0.79
CA MET A 33 3.41 3.59 2.10
C MET A 33 3.54 2.06 2.01
N ALA A 34 2.90 1.43 1.01
CA ALA A 34 3.01 0.00 0.79
C ALA A 34 4.46 -0.42 0.49
N ASN A 35 5.19 0.34 -0.33
CA ASN A 35 6.61 0.08 -0.60
C ASN A 35 7.46 0.22 0.65
N SER A 36 7.26 1.27 1.45
CA SER A 36 7.98 1.43 2.73
C SER A 36 7.73 0.27 3.70
N ILE A 37 6.51 -0.27 3.75
CA ILE A 37 6.20 -1.47 4.55
C ILE A 37 6.93 -2.70 4.01
N LEU A 38 7.01 -2.88 2.69
CA LEU A 38 7.75 -4.00 2.09
C LEU A 38 9.24 -3.93 2.44
N GLU A 39 9.83 -2.76 2.36
CA GLU A 39 11.23 -2.55 2.73
C GLU A 39 11.49 -2.78 4.22
N ALA A 40 10.65 -2.22 5.09
CA ALA A 40 10.76 -2.38 6.53
C ALA A 40 10.52 -3.82 7.01
N THR A 41 9.76 -4.61 6.24
CA THR A 41 9.43 -6.00 6.60
C THR A 41 10.21 -7.06 5.83
N LYS A 42 11.17 -6.66 4.96
CA LYS A 42 11.92 -7.58 4.10
C LYS A 42 12.65 -8.70 4.87
N ASN A 43 13.21 -8.35 6.04
CA ASN A 43 13.98 -9.26 6.89
C ASN A 43 13.17 -9.84 8.07
N SER A 44 11.88 -9.53 8.18
CA SER A 44 11.04 -9.97 9.30
C SER A 44 10.12 -11.10 8.88
N GLU A 45 10.41 -12.33 9.33
CA GLU A 45 9.58 -13.51 9.02
C GLU A 45 8.18 -13.45 9.66
N GLY A 46 8.07 -12.90 10.87
CA GLY A 46 6.80 -12.71 11.57
C GLY A 46 5.82 -11.75 10.88
N ARG A 47 6.30 -10.99 9.88
CA ARG A 47 5.50 -9.99 9.14
C ARG A 47 5.12 -10.42 7.73
N LYS A 48 5.19 -11.72 7.40
CA LYS A 48 4.86 -12.28 6.08
C LYS A 48 3.46 -11.88 5.58
N THR A 49 2.45 -11.89 6.46
CA THR A 49 1.06 -11.49 6.13
C THR A 49 0.93 -10.02 5.81
N LEU A 50 1.62 -9.15 6.57
CA LEU A 50 1.68 -7.72 6.31
C LEU A 50 2.38 -7.44 4.97
N ARG A 51 3.48 -8.14 4.69
CA ARG A 51 4.22 -8.04 3.43
C ARG A 51 3.36 -8.42 2.22
N LYS A 52 2.64 -9.55 2.29
CA LYS A 52 1.69 -9.96 1.24
C LYS A 52 0.60 -8.89 1.01
N THR A 53 0.09 -8.33 2.08
CA THR A 53 -0.92 -7.26 2.02
C THR A 53 -0.37 -6.02 1.34
N ALA A 54 0.81 -5.53 1.77
CA ALA A 54 1.46 -4.38 1.18
C ALA A 54 1.75 -4.59 -0.31
N SER A 55 2.27 -5.77 -0.72
CA SER A 55 2.47 -6.08 -2.14
C SER A 55 1.17 -6.06 -2.95
N SER A 56 0.07 -6.55 -2.37
CA SER A 56 -1.24 -6.51 -3.04
C SER A 56 -1.76 -5.08 -3.21
N ILE A 57 -1.59 -4.22 -2.20
CA ILE A 57 -1.98 -2.81 -2.26
C ILE A 57 -1.10 -2.05 -3.25
N ALA A 58 0.21 -2.26 -3.24
CA ALA A 58 1.14 -1.63 -4.19
C ALA A 58 0.72 -1.92 -5.64
N ARG A 59 0.45 -3.20 -5.97
CA ARG A 59 -0.03 -3.57 -7.31
C ARG A 59 -1.35 -2.90 -7.69
N GLN A 60 -2.30 -2.83 -6.76
CA GLN A 60 -3.58 -2.17 -6.99
C GLN A 60 -3.39 -0.66 -7.18
N ALA A 61 -2.56 -0.03 -6.35
CA ALA A 61 -2.23 1.39 -6.44
C ALA A 61 -1.58 1.71 -7.78
N THR A 62 -0.57 0.94 -8.20
CA THR A 62 0.06 1.09 -9.52
C THR A 62 -0.98 0.97 -10.63
N LYS A 63 -1.87 -0.03 -10.58
CA LYS A 63 -2.93 -0.19 -11.58
C LYS A 63 -3.90 1.01 -11.59
N THR A 64 -4.30 1.51 -10.42
CA THR A 64 -5.19 2.67 -10.31
C THR A 64 -4.54 3.93 -10.86
N ILE A 65 -3.26 4.16 -10.56
CA ILE A 65 -2.47 5.29 -11.07
C ILE A 65 -2.30 5.19 -12.59
N SER A 66 -1.91 4.01 -13.10
CA SER A 66 -1.77 3.78 -14.54
C SER A 66 -3.09 3.92 -15.30
N ASN A 67 -4.21 3.47 -14.73
CA ASN A 67 -5.53 3.65 -15.32
C ASN A 67 -6.02 5.11 -15.29
N HIS A 68 -5.60 5.92 -14.32
CA HIS A 68 -5.87 7.37 -14.32
C HIS A 68 -5.01 8.10 -15.35
N GLY A 69 -3.75 7.68 -15.57
CA GLY A 69 -2.90 8.23 -16.63
C GLY A 69 -3.31 7.83 -18.05
N GLY A 70 -3.96 6.68 -18.23
CA GLY A 70 -4.38 6.15 -19.54
C GLY A 70 -5.67 6.76 -20.12
N GLN A 71 -6.48 7.45 -19.32
CA GLN A 71 -7.71 8.09 -19.81
C GLN A 71 -7.46 9.43 -20.53
N ASN A 72 -6.30 10.07 -20.34
CA ASN A 72 -5.92 11.31 -21.03
C ASN A 72 -5.21 11.09 -22.38
N ALA A 73 -5.07 9.85 -22.86
CA ALA A 73 -4.42 9.54 -24.15
C ALA A 73 -5.43 9.18 -25.27
N ARG A 74 -6.73 9.42 -25.06
CA ARG A 74 -7.81 9.07 -25.99
C ARG A 74 -8.84 10.20 -26.22
N SER A 75 -8.40 11.45 -26.18
CA SER A 75 -9.22 12.60 -26.63
C SER A 75 -8.47 13.38 -27.70
#